data_AF-F7K222-F1
#
_entry.id   AF-F7K222-F1
#
_cell.length_a   1.000
_cell.length_b   1.000
_cell.length_c   1.000
_cell.angle_alpha   90.00
_cell.angle_beta   90.00
_cell.angle_gamma   90.00
#
_symmetry.space_group_name_H-M   'P 1'
#
loop_
_entity.id
_entity.type
_entity.pdbx_description
1 polymer ?
#
loop_
_entity_poly.entity_id
_entity_poly.type
_entity_poly.pdbx_seq_one_letter_code
_entity_poly.pdbx_strand_id
1 'polypeptide(L)'
;MLSELRRALRRGQNGVIEQKRLAVMVFVWNAVCICWGILSFNKTYQFYHVSISTADFLILLQNSWNFGIMILPFTVFLVMRCKQDSLNVQRLLRYGSRSKMLGIQFMESAIYAIYHALAVVLIESIAAYSLTGVWINWNEIGSLFYSQTGAVADAGFLGVAITVGMLYFLKYMIVFGFLDLLFWNPRYMFTVWILLIVLAGTDRLGNTGFYQIFSVSFGGWNSPRSIFTLILGGIVIIGTEYLAGVVKIRKQDIF
;
A
#
# COMPACT_ATOMS: atom_id res chain seq x y z
N MET A 1 -19.72 0.26 -16.95
CA MET A 1 -19.18 0.64 -15.63
C MET A 1 -19.69 -0.23 -14.47
N LEU A 2 -20.96 -0.14 -14.03
CA LEU A 2 -21.43 -0.89 -12.83
C LEU A 2 -21.33 -2.43 -12.99
N SER A 3 -21.63 -2.94 -14.18
CA SER A 3 -21.52 -4.37 -14.51
C SER A 3 -20.07 -4.86 -14.61
N GLU A 4 -19.12 -3.97 -14.92
CA GLU A 4 -17.69 -4.27 -15.00
C GLU A 4 -17.05 -4.25 -13.62
N LEU A 5 -17.41 -3.26 -12.79
CA LEU A 5 -17.02 -3.19 -11.38
C LEU A 5 -17.46 -4.45 -10.63
N ARG A 6 -18.72 -4.88 -10.81
CA ARG A 6 -19.23 -6.11 -10.19
C ARG A 6 -18.45 -7.36 -10.63
N ARG A 7 -17.99 -7.40 -11.89
CA ARG A 7 -17.13 -8.49 -12.38
C ARG A 7 -15.71 -8.41 -11.84
N ALA A 8 -15.15 -7.22 -11.68
CA ALA A 8 -13.84 -7.03 -11.06
C ALA A 8 -13.89 -7.47 -9.58
N LEU A 9 -14.93 -7.07 -8.84
CA LEU A 9 -15.17 -7.51 -7.45
C LEU A 9 -15.25 -9.03 -7.32
N ARG A 10 -16.11 -9.68 -8.12
CA ARG A 10 -16.24 -11.13 -8.09
C ARG A 10 -14.93 -11.85 -8.43
N ARG A 11 -14.13 -11.32 -9.35
CA ARG A 11 -12.82 -11.89 -9.68
C ARG A 11 -11.82 -11.70 -8.56
N GLY A 12 -11.75 -10.50 -7.99
CA GLY A 12 -10.94 -10.20 -6.82
C GLY A 12 -11.20 -11.22 -5.71
N GLN A 13 -12.48 -11.42 -5.38
CA GLN A 13 -12.93 -12.39 -4.39
C GLN A 13 -12.58 -13.84 -4.78
N ASN A 14 -12.90 -14.26 -6.01
CA ASN A 14 -12.61 -15.62 -6.46
C ASN A 14 -11.11 -15.94 -6.42
N GLY A 15 -10.24 -15.01 -6.81
CA GLY A 15 -8.79 -15.18 -6.77
C GLY A 15 -8.26 -15.37 -5.34
N VAL A 16 -8.84 -14.67 -4.35
CA VAL A 16 -8.51 -14.88 -2.93
C VAL A 16 -9.03 -16.23 -2.43
N ILE A 17 -10.24 -16.62 -2.83
CA ILE A 17 -10.84 -17.91 -2.43
C ILE A 17 -10.03 -19.08 -2.97
N GLU A 18 -9.61 -19.00 -4.23
CA GLU A 18 -8.75 -20.00 -4.87
C GLU A 18 -7.40 -20.09 -4.15
N GLN A 19 -6.81 -18.94 -3.82
CA GLN A 19 -5.54 -18.83 -3.10
C GLN A 19 -5.72 -18.74 -1.58
N LYS A 20 -6.80 -19.28 -1.00
CA LYS A 20 -7.17 -19.06 0.42
C LYS A 20 -6.05 -19.34 1.41
N ARG A 21 -5.29 -20.41 1.19
CA ARG A 21 -4.18 -20.80 2.09
C ARG A 21 -3.08 -19.75 2.08
N LEU A 22 -2.70 -19.29 0.89
CA LEU A 22 -1.70 -18.24 0.71
C LEU A 22 -2.20 -16.92 1.27
N ALA A 23 -3.47 -16.57 1.04
CA ALA A 23 -4.08 -15.36 1.57
C ALA A 23 -4.05 -15.32 3.11
N VAL A 24 -4.39 -16.43 3.77
CA VAL A 24 -4.29 -16.56 5.23
C VAL A 24 -2.85 -16.45 5.71
N MET A 25 -1.90 -17.11 5.03
CA MET A 25 -0.47 -17.01 5.37
C MET A 25 0.05 -15.58 5.28
N VAL A 26 -0.26 -14.86 4.20
CA VAL A 26 0.15 -13.46 4.02
C VAL A 26 -0.53 -12.54 5.05
N PHE A 27 -1.80 -12.79 5.38
CA PHE A 27 -2.48 -12.04 6.43
C PHE A 27 -1.82 -12.23 7.80
N VAL A 28 -1.53 -13.47 8.19
CA VAL A 28 -0.84 -13.79 9.45
C VAL A 28 0.56 -13.19 9.47
N TRP A 29 1.29 -13.29 8.36
CA TRP A 29 2.62 -12.70 8.23
C TRP A 29 2.59 -11.19 8.40
N ASN A 30 1.66 -10.49 7.73
CA ASN A 30 1.49 -9.05 7.89
C ASN A 30 1.20 -8.68 9.35
N ALA A 31 0.35 -9.44 10.04
CA ALA A 31 0.09 -9.21 11.46
C ALA A 31 1.34 -9.39 12.34
N VAL A 32 2.13 -10.43 12.10
CA VAL A 32 3.41 -10.65 12.82
C VAL A 32 4.38 -9.49 12.58
N CYS A 33 4.54 -9.05 11.34
CA CYS A 33 5.43 -7.93 10.98
C CYS A 33 4.99 -6.60 11.61
N ILE A 34 3.68 -6.32 11.61
CA ILE A 34 3.10 -5.13 12.24
C ILE A 34 3.36 -5.16 13.74
N CYS A 35 3.01 -6.26 14.42
CA CYS A 35 3.25 -6.41 15.86
C CYS A 35 4.73 -6.27 16.22
N TRP A 36 5.62 -6.87 15.42
CA TRP A 36 7.07 -6.74 15.59
C TRP A 36 7.54 -5.28 15.45
N GLY A 37 7.04 -4.57 14.43
CA GLY A 37 7.33 -3.16 14.21
C GLY A 37 6.87 -2.28 15.38
N ILE A 38 5.64 -2.46 15.85
CA ILE A 38 5.07 -1.74 16.99
C ILE A 38 5.91 -1.97 18.25
N LEU A 39 6.24 -3.21 18.57
CA LEU A 39 7.07 -3.54 19.73
C LEU A 39 8.47 -2.92 19.64
N SER A 40 9.06 -2.91 18.45
CA SER A 40 10.38 -2.32 18.21
C SER A 40 10.37 -0.80 18.38
N PHE A 41 9.38 -0.12 17.81
CA PHE A 41 9.22 1.33 17.97
C PHE A 41 8.86 1.70 19.41
N ASN A 42 7.98 0.95 20.06
CA ASN A 42 7.60 1.19 21.45
C ASN A 42 8.83 1.15 22.37
N LYS A 43 9.68 0.12 22.26
CA LYS A 43 10.93 0.03 23.03
C LYS A 43 11.84 1.24 22.77
N THR A 44 11.92 1.67 21.52
CA THR A 44 12.74 2.82 21.12
C THR A 44 12.24 4.12 21.76
N TYR A 45 10.94 4.39 21.72
CA TYR A 45 10.39 5.65 22.23
C TYR A 45 10.15 5.65 23.75
N GLN A 46 9.98 4.48 24.37
CA GLN A 46 10.03 4.34 25.83
C GLN A 46 11.39 4.74 26.39
N PHE A 47 12.48 4.43 25.69
CA PHE A 47 13.83 4.87 26.07
C PHE A 47 13.96 6.40 26.10
N TYR A 48 13.24 7.12 25.23
CA TYR A 48 13.23 8.58 25.18
C TYR A 48 12.18 9.23 26.09
N HIS A 49 11.45 8.46 26.90
CA HIS A 49 10.38 8.94 27.79
C HIS A 49 9.28 9.76 27.09
N VAL A 50 9.00 9.46 25.82
CA VAL A 50 7.98 10.16 25.02
C VAL A 50 6.65 9.39 25.08
N SER A 51 5.54 10.11 25.25
CA SER A 51 4.19 9.52 25.22
C SER A 51 3.78 9.21 23.78
N ILE A 52 3.53 7.93 23.49
CA ILE A 52 3.20 7.45 22.15
C ILE A 52 1.74 6.97 22.10
N SER A 53 1.04 7.30 21.02
CA SER A 53 -0.35 6.95 20.76
C SER A 53 -0.50 6.02 19.55
N THR A 54 -1.68 5.42 19.36
CA THR A 54 -1.99 4.61 18.17
C THR A 54 -1.76 5.38 16.87
N ALA A 55 -2.12 6.67 16.81
CA ALA A 55 -1.91 7.52 15.65
C ALA A 55 -0.43 7.65 15.26
N ASP A 56 0.47 7.70 16.26
CA ASP A 56 1.91 7.77 16.02
C ASP A 56 2.44 6.51 15.35
N PHE A 57 1.97 5.34 15.78
CA PHE A 57 2.36 4.06 15.17
C PHE A 57 1.94 3.96 13.71
N LEU A 58 0.77 4.48 13.32
CA LEU A 58 0.33 4.51 11.92
C LEU A 58 1.32 5.30 11.04
N ILE A 59 1.82 6.44 11.53
CA ILE A 59 2.83 7.24 10.83
C ILE A 59 4.18 6.52 10.80
N LEU A 60 4.63 5.97 11.94
CA LEU A 60 5.94 5.34 12.05
C LEU A 60 6.06 4.06 11.20
N LEU A 61 5.03 3.21 11.22
CA LEU A 61 5.02 1.96 10.46
C LEU A 61 4.96 2.22 8.96
N GLN A 62 4.22 3.25 8.53
CA GLN A 62 4.14 3.65 7.13
C GLN A 62 5.49 4.09 6.56
N ASN A 63 6.33 4.72 7.40
CA ASN A 63 7.69 5.16 7.09
C ASN A 63 8.75 4.06 7.31
N SER A 64 8.35 2.88 7.78
CA SER A 64 9.29 1.84 8.15
C SER A 64 9.72 0.98 6.96
N TRP A 65 11.01 0.66 6.92
CA TRP A 65 11.57 -0.34 6.01
C TRP A 65 10.93 -1.72 6.17
N ASN A 66 10.37 -2.03 7.37
CA ASN A 66 9.63 -3.26 7.65
C ASN A 66 8.44 -3.40 6.70
N PHE A 67 7.71 -2.32 6.40
CA PHE A 67 6.63 -2.36 5.43
C PHE A 67 7.15 -2.75 4.03
N GLY A 68 8.28 -2.17 3.62
CA GLY A 68 8.85 -2.38 2.30
C GLY A 68 9.46 -3.76 2.06
N ILE A 69 10.12 -4.32 3.07
CA ILE A 69 10.81 -5.62 2.94
C ILE A 69 9.92 -6.78 3.36
N MET A 70 9.10 -6.60 4.40
CA MET A 70 8.39 -7.72 5.02
C MET A 70 6.94 -7.82 4.58
N ILE A 71 6.24 -6.71 4.33
CA ILE A 71 4.81 -6.74 3.99
C ILE A 71 4.62 -6.70 2.47
N LEU A 72 5.22 -5.71 1.80
CA LEU A 72 4.95 -5.46 0.38
C LEU A 72 5.28 -6.67 -0.53
N PRO A 73 6.43 -7.37 -0.42
CA PRO A 73 6.77 -8.45 -1.35
C PRO A 73 5.83 -9.65 -1.25
N PHE A 74 5.39 -9.99 -0.04
CA PHE A 74 4.45 -11.10 0.19
C PHE A 74 3.04 -10.74 -0.29
N THR A 75 2.62 -9.48 -0.09
CA THR A 75 1.39 -8.96 -0.67
C THR A 75 1.43 -8.97 -2.20
N VAL A 76 2.53 -8.55 -2.82
CA VAL A 76 2.72 -8.62 -4.28
C VAL A 76 2.69 -10.06 -4.77
N PHE A 77 3.32 -10.99 -4.05
CA PHE A 77 3.28 -12.42 -4.38
C PHE A 77 1.86 -12.97 -4.39
N LEU A 78 1.06 -12.64 -3.36
CA LEU A 78 -0.33 -13.05 -3.27
C LEU A 78 -1.13 -12.52 -4.46
N VAL A 79 -1.04 -11.22 -4.74
CA VAL A 79 -1.78 -10.60 -5.85
C VAL A 79 -1.33 -11.18 -7.19
N MET A 80 -0.03 -11.45 -7.35
CA MET A 80 0.48 -12.12 -8.54
C MET A 80 -0.16 -13.49 -8.75
N ARG A 81 -0.32 -14.29 -7.68
CA ARG A 81 -0.99 -15.59 -7.73
C ARG A 81 -2.48 -15.49 -7.96
N CYS A 82 -3.16 -14.56 -7.31
CA CYS A 82 -4.59 -14.33 -7.54
C CYS A 82 -4.90 -13.85 -8.97
N LYS A 83 -3.95 -13.16 -9.62
CA LYS A 83 -4.11 -12.59 -10.97
C LYS A 83 -3.40 -13.41 -12.06
N GLN A 84 -2.94 -14.63 -11.77
CA GLN A 84 -2.17 -15.44 -12.71
C GLN A 84 -2.92 -15.67 -14.04
N ASP A 85 -4.26 -15.82 -13.98
CA ASP A 85 -5.12 -15.99 -15.16
C ASP A 85 -5.79 -14.68 -15.62
N SER A 86 -5.28 -13.53 -15.19
CA SER A 86 -5.82 -12.22 -15.57
C SER A 86 -5.85 -12.04 -17.10
N LEU A 87 -4.79 -12.51 -17.76
CA LEU A 87 -4.60 -12.52 -19.22
C LEU A 87 -4.92 -13.88 -19.83
N ASN A 88 -6.22 -14.15 -20.01
CA ASN A 88 -6.67 -15.35 -20.72
C ASN A 88 -7.20 -14.97 -22.11
N VAL A 89 -6.85 -15.74 -23.14
CA VAL A 89 -7.32 -15.58 -24.53
C VAL A 89 -8.84 -15.54 -24.61
N GLN A 90 -9.54 -16.35 -23.81
CA GLN A 90 -11.00 -16.34 -23.72
C GLN A 90 -11.55 -14.99 -23.21
N ARG A 91 -10.79 -14.27 -22.38
CA ARG A 91 -11.16 -12.94 -21.89
C ARG A 91 -10.93 -11.88 -22.95
N LEU A 92 -9.83 -11.97 -23.71
CA LEU A 92 -9.57 -11.07 -24.83
C LEU A 92 -10.71 -11.15 -25.87
N LEU A 93 -11.11 -12.37 -26.24
CA LEU A 93 -12.22 -12.64 -27.16
C LEU A 93 -13.57 -12.11 -26.62
N ARG A 94 -13.78 -12.18 -25.30
CA ARG A 94 -15.03 -11.71 -24.66
C ARG A 94 -15.11 -10.18 -24.53
N TYR A 95 -13.99 -9.48 -24.38
CA TYR A 95 -13.99 -8.02 -24.21
C TYR A 95 -13.89 -7.25 -25.51
N GLY A 96 -13.39 -7.88 -26.59
CA GLY A 96 -13.25 -7.28 -27.92
C GLY A 96 -12.26 -6.12 -28.02
N SER A 97 -11.67 -5.69 -26.89
CA SER A 97 -10.70 -4.60 -26.82
C SER A 97 -9.67 -4.84 -25.73
N ARG A 98 -8.40 -4.66 -26.10
CA ARG A 98 -7.25 -4.84 -25.20
C ARG A 98 -7.15 -3.73 -24.14
N SER A 99 -7.47 -2.48 -24.50
CA SER A 99 -7.49 -1.36 -23.54
C SER A 99 -8.57 -1.55 -22.48
N LYS A 100 -9.72 -2.10 -22.87
CA LYS A 100 -10.81 -2.46 -21.95
C LYS A 100 -10.38 -3.56 -20.97
N MET A 101 -9.62 -4.53 -21.45
CA MET A 101 -9.05 -5.59 -20.61
C MET A 101 -8.06 -5.04 -19.59
N LEU A 102 -7.16 -4.14 -20.00
CA LEU A 102 -6.24 -3.45 -19.09
C LEU A 102 -6.99 -2.64 -18.02
N GLY A 103 -7.98 -1.83 -18.40
CA GLY A 103 -8.75 -1.03 -17.44
C GLY A 103 -9.47 -1.90 -16.40
N ILE A 104 -9.95 -3.07 -16.82
CA ILE A 104 -10.51 -4.07 -15.92
C ILE A 104 -9.45 -4.66 -14.97
N GLN A 105 -8.24 -4.89 -15.46
CA GLN A 105 -7.13 -5.42 -14.67
C GLN A 105 -6.70 -4.42 -13.58
N PHE A 106 -6.64 -3.12 -13.93
CA PHE A 106 -6.41 -2.03 -12.99
C PHE A 106 -7.54 -1.89 -11.95
N MET A 107 -8.81 -2.06 -12.35
CA MET A 107 -9.92 -2.10 -11.39
C MET A 107 -9.78 -3.25 -10.39
N GLU A 108 -9.33 -4.42 -10.86
CA GLU A 108 -9.06 -5.59 -10.01
C GLU A 108 -7.90 -5.32 -9.04
N SER A 109 -6.83 -4.66 -9.50
CA SER A 109 -5.74 -4.15 -8.64
C SER A 109 -6.23 -3.17 -7.58
N ALA A 110 -7.13 -2.25 -7.94
CA ALA A 110 -7.73 -1.31 -6.99
C ALA A 110 -8.50 -2.01 -5.88
N ILE A 111 -9.22 -3.07 -6.20
CA ILE A 111 -9.93 -3.87 -5.20
C ILE A 111 -8.94 -4.54 -4.24
N TYR A 112 -7.87 -5.15 -4.74
CA TYR A 112 -6.82 -5.72 -3.89
C TYR A 112 -6.13 -4.67 -3.02
N ALA A 113 -5.81 -3.50 -3.58
CA ALA A 113 -5.18 -2.40 -2.86
C ALA A 113 -6.07 -1.87 -1.73
N ILE A 114 -7.38 -1.72 -1.97
CA ILE A 114 -8.34 -1.29 -0.94
C ILE A 114 -8.39 -2.33 0.19
N TYR A 115 -8.56 -3.62 -0.12
CA TYR A 115 -8.64 -4.64 0.91
C TYR A 115 -7.37 -4.72 1.76
N HIS A 116 -6.19 -4.62 1.15
CA HIS A 116 -4.94 -4.65 1.88
C HIS A 116 -4.67 -3.37 2.66
N ALA A 117 -4.93 -2.19 2.11
CA ALA A 117 -4.79 -0.94 2.86
C ALA A 117 -5.68 -0.93 4.11
N LEU A 118 -6.95 -1.35 3.97
CA LEU A 118 -7.87 -1.46 5.10
C LEU A 118 -7.40 -2.51 6.12
N ALA A 119 -6.95 -3.68 5.67
CA ALA A 119 -6.46 -4.73 6.56
C ALA A 119 -5.23 -4.28 7.35
N VAL A 120 -4.26 -3.64 6.70
CA VAL A 120 -3.04 -3.14 7.36
C VAL A 120 -3.40 -2.08 8.40
N VAL A 121 -4.15 -1.03 8.02
CA VAL A 121 -4.55 0.02 8.97
C VAL A 121 -5.33 -0.54 10.15
N LEU A 122 -6.23 -1.51 9.92
CA LEU A 122 -7.01 -2.13 10.98
C LEU A 122 -6.11 -2.91 11.96
N ILE A 123 -5.20 -3.75 11.44
CA ILE A 123 -4.29 -4.55 12.27
C ILE A 123 -3.34 -3.62 13.04
N GLU A 124 -2.76 -2.62 12.39
CA GLU A 124 -1.90 -1.61 13.03
C GLU A 124 -2.65 -0.90 14.16
N SER A 125 -3.89 -0.46 13.90
CA SER A 125 -4.71 0.23 14.88
C SER A 125 -5.02 -0.64 16.10
N ILE A 126 -5.44 -1.89 15.88
CA ILE A 126 -5.76 -2.83 16.97
C ILE A 126 -4.51 -3.16 17.78
N ALA A 127 -3.39 -3.46 17.12
CA ALA A 127 -2.15 -3.85 17.78
C ALA A 127 -1.47 -2.68 18.52
N ALA A 128 -1.57 -1.46 17.99
CA ALA A 128 -1.02 -0.28 18.65
C ALA A 128 -1.91 0.18 19.81
N TYR A 129 -3.23 0.10 19.67
CA TYR A 129 -4.15 0.42 20.76
C TYR A 129 -4.04 -0.58 21.92
N SER A 130 -3.86 -1.87 21.63
CA SER A 130 -3.69 -2.88 22.69
C SER A 130 -2.42 -2.65 23.53
N LEU A 131 -1.44 -1.93 22.98
CA LEU A 131 -0.19 -1.60 23.67
C LEU A 131 -0.26 -0.24 24.37
N THR A 132 -0.83 0.77 23.72
CA THR A 132 -0.84 2.16 24.22
C THR A 132 -2.04 2.50 25.08
N GLY A 133 -3.21 1.91 24.80
CA GLY A 133 -4.50 2.31 25.37
C GLY A 133 -4.99 3.71 24.95
N VAL A 134 -4.28 4.39 24.06
CA VAL A 134 -4.55 5.79 23.69
C VAL A 134 -4.60 5.94 22.17
N TRP A 135 -5.74 6.38 21.65
CA TRP A 135 -5.94 6.53 20.20
C TRP A 135 -5.09 7.66 19.60
N ILE A 136 -5.06 8.83 20.23
CA ILE A 136 -4.29 9.99 19.80
C ILE A 136 -4.03 10.92 21.00
N ASN A 137 -2.87 11.58 21.06
CA ASN A 137 -2.47 12.50 22.13
C ASN A 137 -1.74 13.75 21.60
N TRP A 138 -1.90 14.11 20.33
CA TRP A 138 -1.12 15.16 19.67
C TRP A 138 -1.39 16.58 20.19
N ASN A 139 -2.42 16.74 21.00
CA ASN A 139 -2.72 17.96 21.74
C ASN A 139 -1.88 18.12 23.02
N GLU A 140 -1.06 17.13 23.39
CA GLU A 140 -0.23 17.14 24.59
C GLU A 140 1.24 17.48 24.26
N ILE A 141 1.89 18.26 25.14
CA ILE A 141 3.31 18.62 25.03
C ILE A 141 4.23 17.40 25.20
N GLY A 142 3.78 16.37 25.93
CA GLY A 142 4.53 15.12 26.13
C GLY A 142 4.44 14.13 24.95
N SER A 143 3.71 14.48 23.89
CA SER A 143 3.48 13.58 22.75
C SER A 143 4.69 13.46 21.83
N LEU A 144 4.77 12.35 21.10
CA LEU A 144 5.76 12.18 20.02
C LEU A 144 5.57 13.24 18.92
N PHE A 145 4.33 13.61 18.64
CA PHE A 145 4.04 14.66 17.68
C PHE A 145 4.70 15.99 18.05
N TYR A 146 4.58 16.40 19.32
CA TYR A 146 5.20 17.63 19.81
C TYR A 146 6.72 17.55 19.74
N SER A 147 7.34 16.43 20.12
CA SER A 147 8.81 16.30 20.07
C SER A 147 9.37 16.35 18.66
N GLN A 148 8.60 15.94 17.65
CA GLN A 148 9.00 15.96 16.24
C GLN A 148 8.72 17.30 15.53
N THR A 149 7.71 18.05 15.98
CA THR A 149 7.23 19.25 15.27
C THR A 149 7.39 20.55 16.04
N GLY A 150 7.59 20.50 17.36
CA GLY A 150 7.59 21.65 18.25
C GLY A 150 6.20 22.28 18.48
N ALA A 151 5.13 21.68 17.96
CA ALA A 151 3.77 22.19 18.04
C ALA A 151 2.78 21.09 18.45
N VAL A 152 1.66 21.50 19.06
CA VAL A 152 0.51 20.62 19.31
C VAL A 152 -0.48 20.70 18.16
N ALA A 153 -1.22 19.62 17.91
CA ALA A 153 -2.23 19.55 16.87
C ALA A 153 -3.56 19.00 17.41
N ASP A 154 -4.64 19.69 17.07
CA ASP A 154 -6.01 19.21 17.32
C ASP A 154 -6.44 18.30 16.16
N ALA A 155 -6.03 17.04 16.23
CA ALA A 155 -6.28 16.03 15.21
C ALA A 155 -7.09 14.87 15.79
N GLY A 156 -8.03 14.35 14.99
CA GLY A 156 -8.75 13.13 15.32
C GLY A 156 -8.05 11.89 14.77
N PHE A 157 -8.02 10.80 15.55
CA PHE A 157 -7.47 9.51 15.13
C PHE A 157 -8.01 9.03 13.78
N LEU A 158 -9.32 9.17 13.55
CA LEU A 158 -9.96 8.75 12.31
C LEU A 158 -9.39 9.49 11.09
N GLY A 159 -9.07 10.78 11.23
CA GLY A 159 -8.46 11.56 10.16
C GLY A 159 -7.07 11.03 9.80
N VAL A 160 -6.27 10.69 10.82
CA VAL A 160 -4.94 10.07 10.63
C VAL A 160 -5.08 8.71 9.94
N ALA A 161 -5.98 7.85 10.42
CA ALA A 161 -6.21 6.53 9.86
C ALA A 161 -6.67 6.57 8.39
N ILE A 162 -7.57 7.49 8.04
CA ILE A 162 -8.03 7.68 6.64
C ILE A 162 -6.86 8.14 5.76
N THR A 163 -6.09 9.12 6.23
CA THR A 163 -4.97 9.69 5.45
C THR A 163 -3.89 8.63 5.21
N VAL A 164 -3.49 7.91 6.27
CA VAL A 164 -2.52 6.81 6.19
C VAL A 164 -3.05 5.68 5.30
N GLY A 165 -4.32 5.31 5.44
CA GLY A 165 -4.97 4.30 4.60
C GLY A 165 -5.00 4.68 3.12
N MET A 166 -5.27 5.95 2.80
CA MET A 166 -5.25 6.46 1.43
C MET A 166 -3.85 6.38 0.82
N LEU A 167 -2.82 6.70 1.59
CA LEU A 167 -1.43 6.59 1.13
C LEU A 167 -0.99 5.13 0.97
N TYR A 168 -1.41 4.21 1.86
CA TYR A 168 -1.21 2.78 1.65
C TYR A 168 -1.89 2.30 0.37
N PHE A 169 -3.13 2.72 0.12
CA PHE A 169 -3.83 2.42 -1.13
C PHE A 169 -3.04 2.89 -2.35
N LEU A 170 -2.50 4.11 -2.35
CA LEU A 170 -1.67 4.62 -3.44
C LEU A 170 -0.39 3.79 -3.64
N LYS A 171 0.32 3.46 -2.56
CA LYS A 171 1.52 2.58 -2.63
C LYS A 171 1.18 1.25 -3.28
N TYR A 172 0.13 0.58 -2.82
CA TYR A 172 -0.31 -0.69 -3.39
C TYR A 172 -0.74 -0.55 -4.84
N MET A 173 -1.44 0.53 -5.19
CA MET A 173 -1.89 0.77 -6.56
C MET A 173 -0.76 0.96 -7.55
N ILE A 174 0.27 1.72 -7.19
CA ILE A 174 1.46 1.91 -8.04
C ILE A 174 2.14 0.55 -8.27
N VAL A 175 2.35 -0.22 -7.20
CA VAL A 175 3.03 -1.52 -7.28
C VAL A 175 2.20 -2.55 -8.07
N PHE A 176 0.88 -2.61 -7.85
CA PHE A 176 -0.01 -3.52 -8.56
C PHE A 176 -0.27 -3.07 -10.00
N GLY A 177 -0.30 -1.76 -10.27
CA GLY A 177 -0.37 -1.20 -11.62
C GLY A 177 0.85 -1.56 -12.43
N PHE A 178 2.04 -1.44 -11.85
CA PHE A 178 3.28 -1.92 -12.47
C PHE A 178 3.28 -3.43 -12.70
N LEU A 179 2.81 -4.23 -11.73
CA LEU A 179 2.63 -5.68 -11.90
C LEU A 179 1.69 -6.01 -13.07
N ASP A 180 0.60 -5.25 -13.22
CA ASP A 180 -0.34 -5.42 -14.32
C ASP A 180 0.33 -5.23 -15.68
N LEU A 181 1.16 -4.19 -15.84
CA LEU A 181 1.92 -3.96 -17.06
C LEU A 181 2.90 -5.10 -17.39
N LEU A 182 3.47 -5.73 -16.37
CA LEU A 182 4.39 -6.84 -16.52
C LEU A 182 3.70 -8.16 -16.84
N PHE A 183 2.44 -8.35 -16.42
CA PHE A 183 1.66 -9.50 -16.88
C PHE A 183 1.53 -9.52 -18.41
N TRP A 184 1.43 -8.35 -19.06
CA TRP A 184 1.44 -8.26 -20.54
C TRP A 184 2.82 -8.57 -21.16
N ASN A 185 3.87 -8.71 -20.34
CA ASN A 185 5.25 -8.97 -20.76
C ASN A 185 5.95 -9.94 -19.81
N PRO A 186 5.56 -11.23 -19.82
CA PRO A 186 5.99 -12.20 -18.81
C PRO A 186 7.52 -12.38 -18.73
N ARG A 187 8.24 -12.11 -19.82
CA ARG A 187 9.72 -12.11 -19.87
C ARG A 187 10.36 -11.22 -18.82
N TYR A 188 9.71 -10.14 -18.42
CA TYR A 188 10.22 -9.17 -17.44
C TYR A 188 9.60 -9.34 -16.05
N MET A 189 8.84 -10.40 -15.76
CA MET A 189 8.23 -10.56 -14.44
C MET A 189 9.25 -10.62 -13.29
N PHE A 190 10.46 -11.12 -13.55
CA PHE A 190 11.52 -11.13 -12.56
C PHE A 190 11.98 -9.72 -12.14
N THR A 191 11.73 -8.69 -12.96
CA THR A 191 12.13 -7.31 -12.64
C THR A 191 11.33 -6.75 -11.46
N VAL A 192 10.14 -7.27 -11.15
CA VAL A 192 9.38 -6.90 -9.94
C VAL A 192 10.23 -7.17 -8.69
N TRP A 193 10.83 -8.35 -8.61
CA TRP A 193 11.61 -8.74 -7.43
C TRP A 193 12.87 -7.90 -7.28
N ILE A 194 13.56 -7.64 -8.40
CA ILE A 194 14.73 -6.74 -8.41
C ILE A 194 14.32 -5.34 -7.94
N LEU A 195 13.22 -4.79 -8.46
CA LEU A 195 12.70 -3.48 -8.04
C LEU A 195 12.36 -3.45 -6.56
N LEU A 196 11.64 -4.44 -6.04
CA LEU A 196 11.29 -4.50 -4.62
C LEU A 196 12.54 -4.54 -3.72
N ILE A 197 13.57 -5.30 -4.10
CA ILE A 197 14.85 -5.36 -3.37
C ILE A 197 15.58 -4.01 -3.45
N VAL A 198 15.61 -3.38 -4.62
CA VAL A 198 16.25 -2.06 -4.80
C VAL A 198 15.52 -1.00 -3.97
N LEU A 199 14.19 -0.97 -4.01
CA LEU A 199 13.37 -0.05 -3.22
C LEU A 199 13.65 -0.22 -1.72
N ALA A 200 13.69 -1.46 -1.24
CA ALA A 200 14.07 -1.79 0.12
C ALA A 200 15.51 -1.36 0.48
N GLY A 201 16.46 -1.61 -0.40
CA GLY A 201 17.87 -1.27 -0.20
C GLY A 201 18.10 0.23 -0.13
N THR A 202 17.43 1.01 -0.99
CA THR A 202 17.52 2.48 -0.98
C THR A 202 17.01 3.10 0.33
N ASP A 203 15.93 2.56 0.88
CA ASP A 203 15.35 2.99 2.16
C ASP A 203 16.31 2.71 3.33
N ARG A 204 17.01 1.56 3.28
CA ARG A 204 18.00 1.21 4.32
C ARG A 204 19.25 2.11 4.29
N LEU A 205 19.59 2.66 3.13
CA LEU A 205 20.74 3.55 2.92
C LEU A 205 20.46 5.01 3.28
N GLY A 206 19.29 5.31 3.86
CA GLY A 206 18.95 6.67 4.31
C GLY A 206 18.59 7.64 3.19
N ASN A 207 18.42 7.14 1.96
CA ASN A 207 17.89 7.92 0.86
C ASN A 207 16.36 7.92 0.94
N THR A 208 15.70 9.00 0.52
CA THR A 208 14.23 9.09 0.48
C THR A 208 13.65 8.09 -0.53
N GLY A 209 13.47 6.85 -0.09
CA GLY A 209 12.97 5.76 -0.92
C GLY A 209 11.48 5.89 -1.22
N PHE A 210 10.97 5.02 -2.12
CA PHE A 210 9.55 4.95 -2.49
C PHE A 210 8.60 4.88 -1.27
N TYR A 211 9.03 4.23 -0.19
CA TYR A 211 8.25 4.09 1.03
C TYR A 211 8.12 5.39 1.83
N GLN A 212 9.10 6.30 1.74
CA GLN A 212 9.09 7.62 2.37
C GLN A 212 8.44 8.69 1.48
N ILE A 213 8.41 8.49 0.17
CA ILE A 213 7.79 9.44 -0.78
C ILE A 213 6.27 9.42 -0.65
N PHE A 214 5.65 8.26 -0.42
CA PHE A 214 4.19 8.13 -0.28
C PHE A 214 3.75 7.93 1.17
N SER A 215 4.35 8.63 2.12
CA SER A 215 3.98 8.57 3.54
C SER A 215 3.74 9.95 4.12
N VAL A 216 2.94 10.03 5.19
CA VAL A 216 2.85 11.26 5.98
C VAL A 216 3.98 11.25 7.00
N SER A 217 4.68 12.38 7.13
CA SER A 217 5.56 12.66 8.25
C SER A 217 4.84 13.52 9.29
N PHE A 218 5.30 13.51 10.54
CA PHE A 218 4.72 14.34 11.61
C PHE A 218 4.65 15.82 11.23
N GLY A 219 5.74 16.39 10.68
CA GLY A 219 5.74 17.77 10.18
C GLY A 219 4.86 17.99 8.95
N GLY A 220 4.70 16.97 8.10
CA GLY A 220 3.82 17.00 6.94
C GLY A 220 2.33 17.04 7.30
N TRP A 221 1.95 16.58 8.50
CA TRP A 221 0.56 16.63 8.98
C TRP A 221 0.03 18.06 9.10
N ASN A 222 0.87 18.97 9.60
CA ASN A 222 0.50 20.39 9.78
C ASN A 222 0.41 21.17 8.45
N SER A 223 0.75 20.54 7.32
CA SER A 223 0.67 21.13 6.00
C SER A 223 -0.31 20.33 5.12
N PRO A 224 -1.58 20.76 5.04
CA PRO A 224 -2.57 20.17 4.13
C PRO A 224 -2.07 20.16 2.68
N ARG A 225 -1.26 21.17 2.31
CA ARG A 225 -0.63 21.26 0.99
C ARG A 225 0.30 20.09 0.73
N SER A 226 1.14 19.66 1.68
CA SER A 226 2.01 18.50 1.46
C SER A 226 1.22 17.22 1.26
N ILE A 227 0.22 16.96 2.11
CA ILE A 227 -0.62 15.76 1.99
C ILE A 227 -1.33 15.73 0.62
N PHE A 228 -1.91 16.86 0.21
CA PHE A 228 -2.55 16.98 -1.10
C PHE A 228 -1.58 16.75 -2.26
N THR A 229 -0.37 17.29 -2.17
CA THR A 229 0.67 17.13 -3.20
C THR A 229 1.10 15.66 -3.35
N LEU A 230 1.22 14.93 -2.23
CA LEU A 230 1.54 13.51 -2.22
C LEU A 230 0.43 12.68 -2.89
N ILE A 231 -0.83 12.95 -2.54
CA ILE A 231 -1.99 12.28 -3.13
C ILE A 231 -2.04 12.53 -4.64
N LEU A 232 -1.91 13.79 -5.05
CA LEU A 232 -1.93 14.17 -6.47
C LEU A 232 -0.78 13.52 -7.24
N GLY A 233 0.43 13.51 -6.66
CA GLY A 233 1.59 12.84 -7.23
C GLY A 233 1.33 11.34 -7.46
N GLY A 234 0.72 10.66 -6.48
CA GLY A 234 0.35 9.24 -6.61
C GLY A 234 -0.67 9.00 -7.73
N ILE A 235 -1.69 9.85 -7.83
CA ILE A 235 -2.68 9.78 -8.91
C ILE A 235 -2.03 9.98 -10.28
N VAL A 236 -1.09 10.93 -10.41
CA VAL A 236 -0.35 11.18 -11.65
C VAL A 236 0.49 9.98 -12.05
N ILE A 237 1.19 9.32 -11.11
CA ILE A 237 1.96 8.11 -11.39
C ILE A 237 1.04 6.99 -11.89
N ILE A 238 -0.05 6.69 -11.17
CA ILE A 238 -1.01 5.64 -11.55
C ILE A 238 -1.62 5.94 -12.94
N GLY A 239 -1.95 7.21 -13.20
CA GLY A 239 -2.45 7.65 -14.51
C GLY A 239 -1.42 7.45 -15.63
N THR A 240 -0.15 7.74 -15.35
CA THR A 240 0.96 7.54 -16.28
C THR A 240 1.19 6.06 -16.57
N GLU A 241 1.16 5.19 -15.55
CA GLU A 241 1.26 3.74 -15.71
C GLU A 241 0.13 3.20 -16.59
N TYR A 242 -1.11 3.63 -16.35
CA TYR A 242 -2.26 3.24 -17.15
C TYR A 242 -2.12 3.68 -18.61
N LEU A 243 -1.73 4.93 -18.86
CA LEU A 243 -1.51 5.46 -20.21
C LEU A 243 -0.38 4.73 -20.93
N ALA A 244 0.74 4.49 -20.26
CA ALA A 244 1.86 3.72 -20.79
C ALA A 244 1.43 2.30 -21.18
N GLY A 245 0.61 1.65 -20.35
CA GLY A 245 0.00 0.36 -20.65
C GLY A 245 -0.87 0.39 -21.91
N VAL A 246 -1.76 1.38 -22.03
CA VAL A 246 -2.61 1.53 -23.21
C VAL A 246 -1.79 1.70 -24.49
N VAL A 247 -0.73 2.52 -24.46
CA VAL A 247 0.16 2.74 -25.60
C VAL A 247 0.93 1.47 -25.97
N LYS A 248 1.46 0.76 -24.98
CA LYS A 248 2.26 -0.46 -25.18
C LYS A 248 1.42 -1.58 -25.78
N ILE A 249 0.23 -1.83 -25.23
CA ILE A 249 -0.65 -2.93 -25.64
C ILE A 249 -1.24 -2.74 -27.04
N ARG A 250 -1.36 -1.49 -27.52
CA ARG A 250 -1.73 -1.20 -28.92
C ARG A 250 -0.67 -1.65 -29.93
N LYS A 251 0.60 -1.72 -29.53
CA LYS A 251 1.74 -2.05 -30.42
C LYS A 251 2.17 -3.51 -30.34
N GLN A 252 1.68 -4.29 -29.38
CA GLN A 252 2.07 -5.68 -29.19
C GLN A 252 1.14 -6.61 -29.93
N ASP A 253 1.65 -7.49 -30.78
CA ASP A 253 0.89 -8.65 -31.24
C ASP A 253 0.77 -9.66 -30.09
N ILE A 254 -0.41 -10.30 -29.97
CA ILE A 254 -0.67 -11.31 -28.93
C ILE A 254 -0.23 -12.71 -29.45
N PHE A 255 0.66 -12.73 -30.45
CA PHE A 255 1.19 -13.95 -31.06
C PHE A 255 2.69 -13.81 -31.26
#